data_AF-A0A8X6LCC3-F1
#
_entry.id   AF-A0A8X6LCC3-F1
#
_cell.length_a   1.000
_cell.length_b   1.000
_cell.length_c   1.000
_cell.angle_alpha   90.00
_cell.angle_beta   90.00
_cell.angle_gamma   90.00
#
_symmetry.space_group_name_H-M   'P 1'
#
loop_
_entity.id
_entity.type
_entity.pdbx_description
1 polymer ?
#
loop_
_entity_poly.entity_id
_entity_poly.type
_entity_poly.pdbx_seq_one_letter_code
_entity_poly.pdbx_strand_id
1 'polypeptide(L)'
;MVLIRDDNKKRLSWPIAKIIELIPGRDGDFRTVRLKTQHGTVIRPVQRIFPLEVQAIANNDKELKEESSSVKCTNPENVLNANCEKIYFFRKIG
;
A
#
# COMPACT_ATOMS: atom_id res chain seq x y z
N MET A 1 3.50 -4.19 2.17
CA MET A 1 2.40 -5.11 1.72
C MET A 1 1.09 -4.61 2.31
N VAL A 2 -0.07 -5.11 1.84
CA VAL A 2 -1.40 -4.70 2.35
C VAL A 2 -2.32 -5.90 2.61
N LEU A 3 -3.28 -5.73 3.51
CA LEU A 3 -4.43 -6.61 3.72
C LEU A 3 -5.64 -6.10 2.93
N ILE A 4 -6.44 -7.06 2.45
CA ILE A 4 -7.70 -6.82 1.77
C ILE A 4 -8.84 -7.20 2.72
N ARG A 5 -9.70 -6.24 3.07
CA ARG A 5 -10.90 -6.51 3.86
C ARG A 5 -11.82 -7.48 3.13
N ASP A 6 -12.13 -8.59 3.78
CA ASP A 6 -13.09 -9.60 3.35
C ASP A 6 -14.13 -9.78 4.47
N ASP A 7 -15.38 -9.42 4.19
CA ASP A 7 -16.45 -9.46 5.19
C ASP A 7 -16.87 -10.89 5.57
N ASN A 8 -16.51 -11.88 4.75
CA ASN A 8 -16.81 -13.29 5.02
C ASN A 8 -15.71 -13.97 5.86
N LYS A 9 -14.62 -13.26 6.17
CA LYS A 9 -13.48 -13.80 6.89
C LYS A 9 -13.18 -12.96 8.13
N LYS A 10 -12.71 -13.63 9.19
CA LYS A 10 -12.11 -12.94 10.34
C LYS A 10 -10.93 -12.10 9.85
N ARG A 11 -10.66 -10.98 10.54
CA ARG A 11 -9.59 -10.04 10.20
C ARG A 11 -8.22 -10.69 10.04
N LEU A 12 -7.89 -11.68 10.88
CA LEU A 12 -6.64 -12.44 10.81
C LEU A 12 -6.51 -13.29 9.54
N SER A 13 -7.63 -13.59 8.88
CA SER A 13 -7.71 -14.39 7.66
C SER A 13 -7.93 -13.52 6.42
N TRP A 14 -7.81 -12.20 6.55
CA TRP A 14 -7.89 -11.31 5.40
C TRP A 14 -6.72 -11.56 4.44
N PRO A 15 -6.97 -11.65 3.12
CA PRO A 15 -5.92 -11.89 2.15
C PRO A 15 -4.85 -10.80 2.19
N ILE A 16 -3.58 -11.22 2.13
CA ILE A 16 -2.45 -10.33 1.92
C ILE A 16 -2.23 -10.15 0.42
N ALA A 17 -1.87 -8.93 0.01
CA ALA A 17 -1.60 -8.60 -1.38
C ALA A 17 -0.52 -7.53 -1.55
N LYS A 18 -0.02 -7.43 -2.78
CA LYS A 18 0.81 -6.32 -3.26
C LYS A 18 -0.02 -5.44 -4.20
N ILE A 19 0.00 -4.14 -4.01
CA ILE A 19 -0.59 -3.19 -4.96
C ILE A 19 0.27 -3.18 -6.22
N ILE A 20 -0.35 -3.40 -7.37
CA ILE A 20 0.32 -3.41 -8.67
C ILE A 20 -0.12 -2.27 -9.58
N GLU A 21 -1.26 -1.63 -9.32
CA GLU A 21 -1.79 -0.52 -10.11
C GLU A 21 -2.78 0.32 -9.29
N LEU A 22 -2.73 1.65 -9.43
CA LEU A 22 -3.77 2.57 -8.94
C LEU A 22 -4.69 2.92 -10.11
N ILE A 23 -5.99 2.81 -9.92
CA ILE A 23 -6.99 3.04 -10.98
C ILE A 23 -7.71 4.36 -10.67
N PRO A 24 -7.51 5.42 -11.47
CA PRO A 24 -8.20 6.69 -11.28
C PRO A 24 -9.67 6.59 -11.68
N GLY A 25 -10.53 7.30 -10.95
CA GLY A 25 -11.93 7.52 -11.32
C GLY A 25 -12.08 8.66 -12.32
N ARG A 26 -13.34 8.99 -12.63
CA ARG A 26 -13.68 10.09 -13.56
C ARG A 26 -13.13 11.45 -13.10
N ASP A 27 -13.07 11.67 -11.79
CA ASP A 27 -12.64 12.92 -11.17
C ASP A 27 -11.10 12.99 -10.97
N GLY A 28 -10.36 11.98 -11.46
CA GLY A 28 -8.90 11.88 -11.27
C GLY A 28 -8.47 11.22 -9.95
N ASP A 29 -9.40 11.04 -9.00
CA ASP A 29 -9.12 10.39 -7.71
C ASP A 29 -8.91 8.88 -7.83
N PHE A 30 -7.89 8.37 -7.14
CA PHE A 30 -7.62 6.93 -7.06
C PHE A 30 -8.53 6.26 -6.02
N ARG A 31 -9.75 5.91 -6.43
CA ARG A 31 -10.72 5.24 -5.55
C ARG A 31 -10.56 3.71 -5.53
N THR A 32 -9.87 3.15 -6.52
CA THR A 32 -9.76 1.71 -6.70
C THR A 32 -8.32 1.30 -7.00
N VAL A 33 -7.92 0.10 -6.56
CA VAL A 33 -6.58 -0.44 -6.81
C VAL A 33 -6.64 -1.86 -7.33
N ARG A 34 -5.63 -2.23 -8.13
CA ARG A 34 -5.38 -3.60 -8.56
C ARG A 34 -4.31 -4.22 -7.68
N LEU A 35 -4.59 -5.44 -7.21
CA LEU A 35 -3.82 -6.11 -6.19
C LEU A 35 -3.44 -7.51 -6.67
N LYS A 36 -2.18 -7.88 -6.52
CA LYS A 36 -1.71 -9.25 -6.71
C LYS A 36 -1.76 -9.98 -5.37
N THR A 37 -2.58 -11.02 -5.30
CA THR A 37 -2.66 -12.00 -4.23
C THR A 37 -1.94 -13.30 -4.66
N GLN A 38 -1.76 -14.24 -3.73
CA GLN A 38 -1.24 -15.57 -4.04
C GLN A 38 -2.11 -16.35 -5.05
N HIS A 39 -3.42 -16.07 -5.08
CA HIS A 39 -4.39 -16.78 -5.94
C HIS A 39 -4.68 -16.04 -7.25
N GLY A 40 -3.98 -14.95 -7.54
CA GLY A 40 -4.22 -14.14 -8.74
C GLY A 40 -4.44 -12.67 -8.42
N THR A 41 -5.11 -11.98 -9.32
CA THR A 41 -5.28 -10.53 -9.25
C THR A 41 -6.70 -10.16 -8.90
N VAL A 42 -6.88 -9.18 -8.01
CA VAL A 42 -8.19 -8.67 -7.61
C VAL A 42 -8.22 -7.15 -7.67
N ILE A 43 -9.41 -6.60 -7.90
CA ILE A 43 -9.66 -5.15 -7.91
C ILE A 43 -10.55 -4.82 -6.71
N ARG A 44 -10.15 -3.84 -5.91
CA ARG A 44 -10.88 -3.44 -4.70
C ARG A 44 -10.82 -1.92 -4.48
N PRO A 45 -11.88 -1.32 -3.91
CA PRO A 45 -11.84 0.07 -3.48
C PRO A 45 -10.74 0.29 -2.45
N VAL A 46 -10.11 1.46 -2.46
CA VAL A 46 -9.04 1.85 -1.51
C VAL A 46 -9.50 1.70 -0.06
N GLN A 47 -10.77 2.00 0.24
CA GLN A 47 -11.35 1.84 1.58
C GLN A 47 -11.29 0.40 2.13
N ARG A 48 -11.19 -0.60 1.24
CA ARG A 48 -11.06 -2.02 1.63
C ARG A 48 -9.60 -2.43 1.85
N ILE A 49 -8.64 -1.52 1.71
CA ILE A 49 -7.20 -1.81 1.78
C ILE A 49 -6.64 -1.28 3.09
N PHE A 50 -5.90 -2.16 3.78
CA PHE A 50 -5.30 -1.88 5.07
C PHE A 50 -3.81 -2.19 4.99
N PRO A 51 -2.93 -1.21 5.18
CA PRO A 51 -1.51 -1.46 5.09
C PRO A 51 -1.01 -2.34 6.25
N LEU A 52 -0.02 -3.18 5.96
CA LEU A 52 0.72 -3.89 6.99
C LEU A 52 1.85 -2.99 7.46
N GLU A 53 1.81 -2.56 8.73
CA GLU A 53 2.93 -1.89 9.37
C GLU A 53 4.08 -2.89 9.48
N VAL A 54 5.15 -2.65 8.74
CA VAL A 54 6.38 -3.40 8.89
C VAL A 54 7.35 -2.47 9.60
N GLN A 55 7.68 -2.79 10.85
CA GLN A 55 8.86 -2.20 11.46
C GLN A 55 10.05 -2.75 10.69
N ALA A 56 10.74 -1.89 9.94
CA ALA A 56 12.02 -2.26 9.39
C ALA A 56 12.93 -2.54 10.59
N ILE A 57 13.15 -3.82 10.90
CA ILE A 57 14.26 -4.23 11.75
C ILE A 57 15.48 -3.97 10.87
N ALA A 58 15.97 -2.72 10.89
CA ALA A 58 17.30 -2.43 10.45
C ALA A 58 18.20 -3.27 11.36
N ASN A 59 18.82 -4.31 10.80
CA ASN A 59 19.96 -4.92 11.46
C ASN A 59 20.93 -3.76 11.70
N ASN A 60 21.10 -3.41 12.99
CA ASN A 60 22.01 -2.38 13.41
C ASN A 60 23.37 -2.71 12.83
N ASP A 61 23.83 -1.86 11.91
CA ASP A 61 25.18 -1.33 11.94
C ASP A 61 25.17 0.01 11.17
N LYS A 62 25.22 1.08 11.97
CA LYS A 62 25.57 2.49 11.65
C LYS A 62 24.42 3.46 11.31
N GLU A 63 24.00 4.11 12.39
CA GLU A 63 23.96 5.56 12.61
C GLU A 63 23.14 6.47 11.67
N LEU A 64 22.19 7.14 12.33
CA LEU A 64 21.25 8.16 11.88
C LEU A 64 21.89 9.31 11.08
N LYS A 65 21.36 9.59 9.88
CA LYS A 65 21.16 10.92 9.26
C LYS A 65 20.01 10.80 8.25
N GLU A 66 18.82 11.34 8.51
CA GLU A 66 18.35 12.74 8.39
C GLU A 66 17.48 12.92 7.13
N GLU A 67 16.26 13.42 7.39
CA GLU A 67 15.45 14.36 6.61
C GLU A 67 15.21 14.21 5.08
N SER A 68 13.91 14.13 4.77
CA SER A 68 13.21 14.88 3.72
C SER A 68 14.04 15.30 2.50
N SER A 69 14.08 14.46 1.47
CA SER A 69 14.24 14.96 0.10
C SER A 69 13.92 13.88 -0.95
N SER A 70 12.89 14.16 -1.75
CA SER A 70 12.62 13.64 -3.10
C SER A 70 13.48 12.45 -3.57
N VAL A 71 13.09 11.21 -3.26
CA VAL A 71 13.72 10.03 -3.87
C VAL A 71 13.15 9.83 -5.28
N LYS A 72 13.96 10.14 -6.31
CA LYS A 72 13.65 9.79 -7.70
C LYS A 72 13.52 8.26 -7.80
N CYS A 73 12.34 7.82 -8.22
CA CYS A 73 11.93 6.42 -8.16
C CYS A 73 12.43 5.64 -9.38
N THR A 74 13.53 4.90 -9.24
CA THR A 74 13.92 3.85 -10.20
C THR A 74 13.96 2.45 -9.60
N ASN A 75 13.57 2.27 -8.33
CA ASN A 75 13.48 0.96 -7.68
C ASN A 75 12.01 0.53 -7.45
N PRO A 76 11.62 -0.73 -7.69
CA PRO A 76 10.25 -1.21 -7.51
C PRO A 76 9.74 -1.17 -6.06
N GLU A 77 10.63 -1.00 -5.09
CA GLU A 77 10.30 -0.78 -3.67
C GLU A 77 9.80 0.64 -3.40
N ASN A 78 10.31 1.64 -4.12
CA ASN A 78 9.90 3.04 -3.96
C ASN A 78 8.52 3.33 -4.54
N VAL A 79 8.11 2.60 -5.58
CA VAL A 79 6.74 2.66 -6.13
C VAL A 79 5.71 2.18 -5.11
N LEU A 80 6.06 1.16 -4.32
CA LEU A 80 5.18 0.65 -3.27
C LEU A 80 5.00 1.69 -2.16
N ASN A 81 6.07 2.41 -1.80
CA ASN A 81 6.03 3.45 -0.78
C ASN A 81 5.18 4.66 -1.21
N ALA A 82 5.40 5.16 -2.44
CA ALA A 82 4.60 6.25 -3.01
C ALA A 82 3.11 5.89 -3.17
N ASN A 83 2.81 4.63 -3.52
CA ASN A 83 1.42 4.14 -3.58
C ASN A 83 0.79 3.99 -2.19
N CYS A 84 1.60 3.62 -1.18
CA CYS A 84 1.15 3.53 0.20
C CYS A 84 0.75 4.91 0.72
N GLU A 85 1.62 5.92 0.60
CA GLU A 85 1.37 7.29 1.04
C GLU A 85 0.10 7.89 0.43
N LYS A 86 -0.10 7.71 -0.89
CA LYS A 86 -1.32 8.17 -1.55
C LYS A 86 -2.57 7.50 -1.00
N ILE A 87 -2.52 6.19 -0.74
CA ILE A 87 -3.65 5.45 -0.14
C ILE A 87 -3.92 5.91 1.30
N TYR A 88 -2.88 6.12 2.11
CA TYR A 88 -3.02 6.68 3.47
C TYR A 88 -3.66 8.07 3.44
N PHE A 89 -3.27 8.92 2.49
CA PHE A 89 -3.80 10.28 2.34
C PHE A 89 -5.30 10.28 2.02
N PHE A 90 -5.74 9.46 1.05
CA PHE A 90 -7.18 9.34 0.72
C PHE A 90 -8.04 8.87 1.89
N ARG A 91 -7.45 8.15 2.85
CA ARG A 91 -8.17 7.67 4.04
C ARG A 91 -8.27 8.70 5.16
N LYS A 92 -7.47 9.78 5.14
CA LYS A 92 -7.46 10.84 6.17
C LYS A 92 -8.41 12.00 5.89
N ILE A 93 -8.94 12.08 4.65
CA ILE A 93 -9.86 13.14 4.18
C ILE A 93 -11.34 12.72 4.29
N GLY A 94 -11.62 11.47 4.70
CA GLY A 94 -12.98 10.93 4.89
C GLY A 94 -13.38 10.84 6.35
#